data_AF-A0A349U3D4-F1
#
_entry.id   AF-A0A349U3D4-F1
#
_cell.length_a   1.000
_cell.length_b   1.000
_cell.length_c   1.000
_cell.angle_alpha   90.00
_cell.angle_beta   90.00
_cell.angle_gamma   90.00
#
_symmetry.space_group_name_H-M   'P 1'
#
loop_
_entity.id
_entity.type
_entity.pdbx_description
1 polymer ?
#
loop_
_entity_poly.entity_id
_entity_poly.type
_entity_poly.pdbx_seq_one_letter_code
_entity_poly.pdbx_strand_id
1 'polypeptide(L)'
;GVVSGAMLKVAPGRSTEFEKNLSGMNRIASITSRSKELQGFRENLGYMFVFIFIMVVFAVILGFAIVYNASVISFAERKREMASLRVIGYRVKEVSGLLLKENLLQTVFGVFVGLPFGRLMSEAYMYSAMKDEAYAVYSFQIVIYPLTYLISAASGVIFIAIAYWFAVKNIIRLDLVEVLKARD
;
A
#
# COMPACT_ATOMS: atom_id res chain seq x y z
N GLY A 1 8.08 -55.71 8.10
CA GLY A 1 8.45 -54.37 8.60
C GLY A 1 7.71 -53.32 7.82
N VAL A 2 7.08 -52.36 8.49
CA VAL A 2 6.49 -51.19 7.85
C VAL A 2 7.61 -50.17 7.69
N VAL A 3 7.89 -49.74 6.47
CA VAL A 3 8.88 -48.69 6.21
C VAL A 3 8.20 -47.35 6.45
N SER A 4 8.68 -46.59 7.44
CA SER A 4 8.06 -45.33 7.87
C SER A 4 8.29 -44.15 6.91
N GLY A 5 9.17 -44.29 5.91
CA GLY A 5 9.37 -43.30 4.86
C GLY A 5 10.60 -43.59 3.99
N ALA A 6 10.60 -43.10 2.75
CA ALA A 6 11.74 -43.15 1.84
C ALA A 6 11.78 -41.87 1.00
N MET A 7 12.94 -41.21 0.93
CA MET A 7 13.14 -40.03 0.07
C MET A 7 13.66 -40.50 -1.29
N LEU A 8 12.95 -40.16 -2.37
CA LEU A 8 13.30 -40.57 -3.72
C LEU A 8 13.58 -39.33 -4.57
N LYS A 9 14.77 -39.30 -5.21
CA LYS A 9 15.12 -38.26 -6.17
C LYS A 9 14.66 -38.70 -7.56
N VAL A 10 13.70 -37.98 -8.12
CA VAL A 10 13.14 -38.26 -9.45
C VAL A 10 13.74 -37.31 -10.48
N ALA A 11 13.98 -37.81 -11.71
CA ALA A 11 14.45 -36.99 -12.81
C ALA A 11 13.46 -35.85 -13.13
N PRO A 12 13.93 -34.63 -13.47
CA PRO A 12 13.06 -33.49 -13.75
C PRO A 12 12.10 -33.81 -14.90
N GLY A 13 10.81 -33.55 -14.69
CA GLY A 13 9.73 -33.81 -15.67
C GLY A 13 9.00 -35.14 -15.52
N ARG A 14 9.52 -36.11 -14.74
CA ARG A 14 8.87 -37.41 -14.50
C ARG A 14 8.19 -37.55 -13.13
N SER A 15 8.22 -36.51 -12.30
CA SER A 15 7.64 -36.52 -10.95
C SER A 15 6.13 -36.77 -10.95
N THR A 16 5.38 -36.12 -11.83
CA THR A 16 3.91 -36.22 -11.88
C THR A 16 3.43 -37.61 -12.31
N GLU A 17 4.13 -38.23 -13.27
CA GLU A 17 3.85 -39.59 -13.73
C GLU A 17 4.22 -40.63 -12.66
N PHE A 18 5.35 -40.42 -11.99
CA PHE A 18 5.82 -41.28 -10.90
C PHE A 18 4.88 -41.22 -9.68
N GLU A 19 4.38 -40.04 -9.32
CA GLU A 19 3.37 -39.86 -8.26
C GLU A 19 2.06 -40.57 -8.58
N LYS A 20 1.59 -40.50 -9.83
CA LYS A 20 0.36 -41.17 -10.27
C LYS A 20 0.48 -42.69 -10.16
N ASN A 21 1.63 -43.24 -10.53
CA ASN A 21 1.90 -44.68 -10.42
C ASN A 21 2.00 -45.15 -8.96
N LEU A 22 2.59 -44.34 -8.08
CA LEU A 22 2.67 -44.63 -6.64
C LEU A 22 1.30 -44.47 -5.95
N SER A 23 0.47 -43.53 -6.38
CA SER A 23 -0.88 -43.32 -5.82
C SER A 23 -1.82 -44.50 -6.04
N GLY A 24 -1.54 -45.34 -7.06
CA GLY A 24 -2.29 -46.58 -7.33
C GLY A 24 -1.88 -47.77 -6.45
N MET A 25 -0.83 -47.65 -5.63
CA MET A 25 -0.39 -48.73 -4.76
C MET A 25 -1.06 -48.64 -3.38
N ASN A 26 -1.88 -49.63 -3.03
CA ASN A 26 -2.59 -49.76 -1.75
C ASN A 26 -1.70 -49.80 -0.47
N ARG A 27 -0.37 -49.71 -0.62
CA ARG A 27 0.61 -49.77 0.47
C ARG A 27 1.28 -48.42 0.76
N ILE A 28 0.88 -47.34 0.08
CA ILE A 28 1.46 -46.00 0.23
C ILE A 28 0.42 -45.08 0.88
N ALA A 29 0.73 -44.59 2.07
CA ALA A 29 -0.20 -43.77 2.87
C ALA A 29 -0.17 -42.28 2.50
N SER A 30 0.99 -41.75 2.09
CA SER A 30 1.13 -40.35 1.68
C SER A 30 2.29 -40.18 0.71
N ILE A 31 2.11 -39.29 -0.27
CA ILE A 31 3.14 -38.88 -1.22
C ILE A 31 3.27 -37.37 -1.10
N THR A 32 4.39 -36.93 -0.52
CA THR A 32 4.68 -35.51 -0.33
C THR A 32 5.75 -35.10 -1.33
N SER A 33 5.34 -34.34 -2.33
CA SER A 33 6.24 -33.84 -3.36
C SER A 33 6.62 -32.40 -3.11
N ARG A 34 7.93 -32.15 -3.09
CA ARG A 34 8.50 -30.80 -2.94
C ARG A 34 7.96 -29.80 -3.97
N SER A 35 7.69 -30.25 -5.20
CA SER A 35 7.10 -29.41 -6.25
C SER A 35 5.66 -28.97 -5.92
N LYS A 36 4.84 -29.87 -5.37
CA LYS A 36 3.44 -29.61 -5.02
C LYS A 36 3.33 -28.73 -3.77
N GLU A 37 4.22 -28.93 -2.78
CA GLU A 37 4.34 -28.03 -1.63
C GLU A 37 4.76 -26.62 -2.06
N LEU A 38 5.77 -26.51 -2.93
CA LEU A 38 6.21 -25.21 -3.46
C LEU A 38 5.12 -24.53 -4.30
N GLN A 39 4.32 -25.30 -5.05
CA GLN A 39 3.21 -24.78 -5.82
C GLN A 39 2.08 -24.28 -4.92
N GLY A 40 1.63 -25.08 -3.94
CA GLY A 40 0.61 -24.66 -2.97
C GLY A 40 1.06 -23.46 -2.15
N PHE A 41 2.35 -23.40 -1.77
CA PHE A 41 2.92 -22.23 -1.11
C PHE A 41 2.89 -20.98 -2.01
N ARG A 42 3.24 -21.11 -3.29
CA ARG A 42 3.16 -20.00 -4.26
C ARG A 42 1.73 -19.53 -4.50
N GLU A 43 0.77 -20.44 -4.56
CA GLU A 43 -0.66 -20.12 -4.70
C GLU A 43 -1.16 -19.34 -3.47
N ASN A 44 -0.82 -19.80 -2.26
CA ASN A 44 -1.15 -19.09 -1.02
C ASN A 44 -0.53 -17.68 -0.98
N LEU A 45 0.74 -17.54 -1.36
CA LEU A 45 1.36 -16.22 -1.50
C LEU A 45 0.64 -15.36 -2.55
N GLY A 46 0.21 -15.96 -3.66
CA GLY A 46 -0.59 -15.29 -4.69
C GLY A 46 -1.88 -14.70 -4.12
N TYR A 47 -2.65 -15.47 -3.36
CA TYR A 47 -3.87 -14.98 -2.70
C TYR A 47 -3.57 -13.84 -1.71
N MET A 48 -2.48 -13.97 -0.95
CA MET A 48 -2.05 -12.92 -0.02
C MET A 48 -1.69 -11.62 -0.75
N PHE A 49 -0.98 -11.69 -1.88
CA PHE A 49 -0.66 -10.51 -2.69
C PHE A 49 -1.90 -9.81 -3.25
N VAL A 50 -2.88 -10.58 -3.74
CA VAL A 50 -4.14 -10.01 -4.24
C VAL A 50 -4.89 -9.30 -3.12
N PHE A 51 -4.97 -9.91 -1.94
CA PHE A 51 -5.63 -9.31 -0.78
C PHE A 51 -4.95 -8.00 -0.35
N ILE A 52 -3.62 -8.01 -0.21
CA ILE A 52 -2.84 -6.81 0.12
C ILE A 52 -3.05 -5.71 -0.94
N PHE A 53 -3.04 -6.08 -2.22
CA PHE A 53 -3.26 -5.13 -3.31
C PHE A 53 -4.61 -4.41 -3.19
N ILE A 54 -5.68 -5.16 -2.93
CA ILE A 54 -7.02 -4.59 -2.72
C ILE A 54 -7.02 -3.62 -1.53
N MET A 55 -6.42 -4.01 -0.40
CA MET A 55 -6.33 -3.13 0.78
C MET A 55 -5.57 -1.84 0.49
N VAL A 56 -4.45 -1.92 -0.25
CA VAL A 56 -3.66 -0.75 -0.64
C VAL A 56 -4.48 0.18 -1.54
N VAL A 57 -5.25 -0.36 -2.49
CA VAL A 57 -6.15 0.44 -3.33
C VAL A 57 -7.16 1.22 -2.48
N PHE A 58 -7.80 0.57 -1.50
CA PHE A 58 -8.72 1.25 -0.59
C PHE A 58 -8.03 2.33 0.25
N ALA A 59 -6.84 2.04 0.77
CA ALA A 59 -6.05 3.02 1.54
C ALA A 59 -5.69 4.26 0.69
N VAL A 60 -5.33 4.06 -0.59
CA VAL A 60 -5.03 5.13 -1.53
C VAL A 60 -6.27 5.99 -1.79
N ILE A 61 -7.43 5.37 -2.03
CA ILE A 61 -8.70 6.11 -2.24
C ILE A 61 -9.06 6.93 -1.01
N LEU A 62 -8.97 6.32 0.18
CA LEU A 62 -9.27 7.00 1.44
C LEU A 62 -8.31 8.16 1.70
N GLY A 63 -7.01 7.94 1.49
CA GLY A 63 -6.00 8.99 1.60
C GLY A 63 -6.26 10.15 0.64
N PHE A 64 -6.67 9.85 -0.59
CA PHE A 64 -7.00 10.87 -1.59
C PHE A 64 -8.22 11.69 -1.15
N ALA A 65 -9.26 11.05 -0.61
CA ALA A 65 -10.44 11.74 -0.08
C ALA A 65 -10.08 12.68 1.09
N ILE A 66 -9.21 12.23 2.00
CA ILE A 66 -8.73 13.06 3.12
C ILE A 66 -7.97 14.28 2.60
N VAL A 67 -7.00 14.09 1.70
CA VAL A 67 -6.21 15.19 1.13
C VAL A 67 -7.09 16.14 0.33
N TYR A 68 -8.06 15.63 -0.43
CA TYR A 68 -9.01 16.43 -1.18
C TYR A 68 -9.84 17.33 -0.24
N ASN A 69 -10.42 16.75 0.81
CA ASN A 69 -11.23 17.50 1.78
C ASN A 69 -10.39 18.56 2.51
N ALA A 70 -9.18 18.21 2.94
CA ALA A 70 -8.26 19.17 3.56
C ALA A 70 -7.92 20.32 2.61
N SER A 71 -7.63 20.00 1.33
CA SER A 71 -7.36 21.00 0.31
C SER A 71 -8.55 21.93 0.12
N VAL A 72 -9.78 21.41 -0.02
CA VAL A 72 -11.00 22.21 -0.16
C VAL A 72 -11.15 23.22 0.99
N ILE A 73 -10.94 22.78 2.23
CA ILE A 73 -10.99 23.65 3.41
C ILE A 73 -9.93 24.75 3.32
N SER A 74 -8.67 24.39 3.09
CA SER A 74 -7.58 25.36 2.97
C SER A 74 -7.81 26.38 1.85
N PHE A 75 -8.38 25.96 0.71
CA PHE A 75 -8.75 26.87 -0.38
C PHE A 75 -9.88 27.82 0.01
N ALA A 76 -10.90 27.34 0.74
CA ALA A 76 -12.01 28.17 1.20
C ALA A 76 -11.56 29.26 2.18
N GLU A 77 -10.68 28.91 3.13
CA GLU A 77 -10.04 29.87 4.05
C GLU A 77 -9.23 30.91 3.27
N ARG A 78 -8.43 30.47 2.30
CA ARG A 78 -7.59 31.37 1.48
C ARG A 78 -8.41 32.26 0.55
N LYS A 79 -9.59 31.86 0.07
CA LYS A 79 -10.46 32.74 -0.75
C LYS A 79 -10.86 33.99 0.03
N ARG A 80 -11.11 33.85 1.34
CA ARG A 80 -11.35 34.99 2.24
C ARG A 80 -10.10 35.86 2.43
N GLU A 81 -8.93 35.26 2.63
CA GLU A 81 -7.67 36.00 2.76
C GLU A 81 -7.25 36.71 1.46
N MET A 82 -7.37 36.03 0.31
CA MET A 82 -7.07 36.59 -1.01
C MET A 82 -8.01 37.74 -1.38
N ALA A 83 -9.28 37.70 -0.96
CA ALA A 83 -10.18 38.83 -1.13
C ALA A 83 -9.67 40.09 -0.41
N SER A 84 -9.15 39.93 0.81
CA SER A 84 -8.48 41.02 1.56
C SER A 84 -7.17 41.46 0.88
N LEU A 85 -6.31 40.52 0.49
CA LEU A 85 -5.02 40.81 -0.12
C LEU A 85 -5.13 41.46 -1.52
N ARG A 86 -6.21 41.18 -2.28
CA ARG A 86 -6.48 41.87 -3.55
C ARG A 86 -6.80 43.35 -3.35
N VAL A 87 -7.38 43.74 -2.21
CA VAL A 87 -7.59 45.16 -1.86
C VAL A 87 -6.25 45.87 -1.66
N ILE A 88 -5.21 45.14 -1.23
CA ILE A 88 -3.85 45.64 -1.00
C ILE A 88 -2.94 45.46 -2.25
N GLY A 89 -3.43 44.81 -3.31
CA GLY A 89 -2.75 44.69 -4.60
C GLY A 89 -1.89 43.44 -4.83
N TYR A 90 -1.95 42.43 -3.95
CA TYR A 90 -1.18 41.19 -4.09
C TYR A 90 -1.72 40.25 -5.18
N ARG A 91 -0.82 39.48 -5.84
CA ARG A 91 -1.18 38.54 -6.93
C ARG A 91 -1.49 37.14 -6.39
N VAL A 92 -2.55 36.53 -6.92
CA VAL A 92 -3.02 35.17 -6.57
C VAL A 92 -1.90 34.11 -6.61
N LYS A 93 -0.99 34.20 -7.60
CA LYS A 93 0.12 33.24 -7.78
C LYS A 93 1.12 33.22 -6.61
N GLU A 94 1.34 34.36 -5.96
CA GLU A 94 2.30 34.45 -4.83
C GLU A 94 1.73 33.76 -3.59
N VAL A 95 0.42 33.90 -3.37
CA VAL A 95 -0.29 33.24 -2.26
C VAL A 95 -0.39 31.73 -2.50
N SER A 96 -0.56 31.27 -3.74
CA SER A 96 -0.52 29.85 -4.11
C SER A 96 0.85 29.20 -3.87
N GLY A 97 1.95 29.93 -4.08
CA GLY A 97 3.30 29.43 -3.81
C GLY A 97 3.59 29.23 -2.31
N LEU A 98 3.02 30.08 -1.46
CA LEU A 98 3.10 29.93 -0.01
C LEU A 98 2.31 28.70 0.48
N LEU A 99 1.13 28.45 -0.09
CA LEU A 99 0.32 27.25 0.18
C LEU A 99 1.08 25.95 -0.11
N LEU A 100 1.78 25.91 -1.24
CA LEU A 100 2.54 24.72 -1.62
C LEU A 100 3.64 24.42 -0.59
N LYS A 101 4.32 25.46 -0.07
CA LYS A 101 5.36 25.31 0.95
C LYS A 101 4.80 24.82 2.28
N GLU A 102 3.65 25.32 2.69
CA GLU A 102 2.96 24.93 3.92
C GLU A 102 2.51 23.45 3.84
N ASN A 103 1.90 23.05 2.72
CA ASN A 103 1.51 21.66 2.47
C ASN A 103 2.72 20.72 2.37
N LEU A 104 3.83 21.18 1.79
CA LEU A 104 5.08 20.43 1.75
C LEU A 104 5.65 20.20 3.16
N LEU A 105 5.64 21.21 4.03
CA LEU A 105 6.07 21.06 5.42
C LEU A 105 5.21 20.04 6.17
N GLN A 106 3.88 20.10 6.02
CA GLN A 106 2.97 19.13 6.61
C GLN A 106 3.22 17.70 6.07
N THR A 107 3.54 17.57 4.78
CA THR A 107 3.89 16.30 4.15
C THR A 107 5.19 15.73 4.70
N VAL A 108 6.23 16.55 4.83
CA VAL A 108 7.52 16.13 5.40
C VAL A 108 7.32 15.62 6.84
N PHE A 109 6.53 16.33 7.64
CA PHE A 109 6.21 15.88 8.99
C PHE A 109 5.44 14.56 8.99
N GLY A 110 4.46 14.41 8.09
CA GLY A 110 3.70 13.17 7.91
C GLY A 110 4.58 11.98 7.54
N VAL A 111 5.53 12.14 6.62
CA VAL A 111 6.49 11.09 6.25
C VAL A 111 7.42 10.77 7.43
N PHE A 112 7.93 11.79 8.10
CA PHE A 112 8.84 11.65 9.24
C PHE A 112 8.22 10.85 10.39
N VAL A 113 6.93 11.07 10.69
CA VAL A 113 6.20 10.33 11.74
C VAL A 113 5.66 9.00 11.21
N GLY A 114 5.22 8.95 9.95
CA GLY A 114 4.60 7.79 9.33
C GLY A 114 5.55 6.61 9.14
N LEU A 115 6.82 6.85 8.77
CA LEU A 115 7.79 5.77 8.56
C LEU A 115 8.13 4.99 9.85
N PRO A 116 8.49 5.63 10.98
CA PRO A 116 8.66 4.94 12.26
C PRO A 116 7.38 4.23 12.70
N PHE A 117 6.22 4.89 12.55
CA PHE A 117 4.96 4.32 12.97
C PHE A 117 4.59 3.07 12.15
N GLY A 118 4.81 3.09 10.84
CA GLY A 118 4.63 1.93 9.96
C GLY A 118 5.54 0.76 10.35
N ARG A 119 6.79 1.05 10.74
CA ARG A 119 7.71 0.03 11.28
C ARG A 119 7.16 -0.58 12.56
N LEU A 120 6.77 0.24 13.53
CA LEU A 120 6.21 -0.23 14.81
C LEU A 120 4.97 -1.09 14.59
N MET A 121 4.08 -0.69 13.69
CA MET A 121 2.89 -1.46 13.34
C MET A 121 3.25 -2.80 12.69
N SER A 122 4.25 -2.84 11.81
CA SER A 122 4.71 -4.09 11.19
C SER A 122 5.32 -5.05 12.20
N GLU A 123 6.10 -4.55 13.16
CA GLU A 123 6.69 -5.33 14.25
C GLU A 123 5.61 -5.83 15.22
N ALA A 124 4.64 -4.97 15.58
CA ALA A 124 3.52 -5.34 16.44
C ALA A 124 2.61 -6.40 15.80
N TYR A 125 2.32 -6.26 14.50
CA TYR A 125 1.55 -7.25 13.75
C TYR A 125 2.27 -8.60 13.73
N MET A 126 3.58 -8.62 13.44
CA MET A 126 4.37 -9.86 13.46
C MET A 126 4.40 -10.50 14.84
N TYR A 127 4.62 -9.69 15.89
CA TYR A 127 4.57 -10.18 17.27
C TYR A 127 3.21 -10.79 17.63
N SER A 128 2.11 -10.20 17.16
CA SER A 128 0.77 -10.75 17.36
C SER A 128 0.53 -12.04 16.56
N ALA A 129 1.01 -12.12 15.32
CA ALA A 129 0.86 -13.28 14.46
C ALA A 129 1.66 -14.49 14.98
N MET A 130 2.86 -14.26 15.53
CA MET A 130 3.71 -15.32 16.09
C MET A 130 3.16 -15.95 17.39
N LYS A 131 2.21 -15.29 18.07
CA LYS A 131 1.56 -15.86 19.26
C LYS A 131 0.54 -16.96 18.92
N ASP A 132 0.08 -17.00 17.68
CA ASP A 132 -0.87 -18.00 17.22
C ASP A 132 -0.10 -19.29 16.87
N GLU A 133 -0.47 -20.44 17.47
CA GLU A 133 0.26 -21.71 17.35
C GLU A 133 0.40 -22.18 15.89
N ALA A 134 -0.50 -21.73 15.00
CA ALA A 134 -0.45 -22.00 13.56
C ALA A 134 0.74 -21.35 12.83
N TYR A 135 1.31 -20.25 13.37
CA TYR A 135 2.40 -19.50 12.73
C TYR A 135 3.73 -19.59 13.47
N ALA A 136 3.78 -20.22 14.65
CA ALA A 136 4.99 -20.40 15.46
C ALA A 136 6.14 -21.13 14.72
N VAL A 137 5.83 -21.86 13.64
CA VAL A 137 6.81 -22.60 12.81
C VAL A 137 7.49 -21.70 11.75
N TYR A 138 6.87 -20.58 11.37
CA TYR A 138 7.38 -19.69 10.31
C TYR A 138 8.06 -18.45 10.91
N SER A 139 9.37 -18.53 11.12
CA SER A 139 10.19 -17.36 11.47
C SER A 139 10.42 -16.46 10.26
N PHE A 140 9.41 -15.68 9.88
CA PHE A 140 9.58 -14.61 8.89
C PHE A 140 10.44 -13.50 9.49
N GLN A 141 11.70 -13.45 9.09
CA GLN A 141 12.59 -12.34 9.44
C GLN A 141 12.13 -11.11 8.67
N ILE A 142 11.65 -10.08 9.38
CA ILE A 142 11.33 -8.78 8.78
C ILE A 142 12.65 -8.10 8.39
N VAL A 143 13.03 -8.23 7.12
CA VAL A 143 14.18 -7.51 6.56
C VAL A 143 13.66 -6.30 5.80
N ILE A 144 13.59 -5.14 6.47
CA ILE A 144 13.29 -3.87 5.81
C ILE A 144 14.61 -3.24 5.39
N TYR A 145 14.86 -3.22 4.09
CA TYR A 145 16.05 -2.59 3.54
C TYR A 145 15.92 -1.06 3.60
N PRO A 146 17.04 -0.32 3.82
CA PRO A 146 17.04 1.14 3.78
C PRO A 146 16.43 1.73 2.50
N LEU A 147 16.62 1.05 1.36
CA LEU A 147 16.04 1.46 0.08
C LEU A 147 14.51 1.41 0.08
N THR A 148 13.91 0.47 0.82
CA THR A 148 12.45 0.37 0.96
C THR A 148 11.87 1.60 1.66
N TYR A 149 12.56 2.14 2.67
CA TYR A 149 12.16 3.39 3.30
C TYR A 149 12.20 4.57 2.34
N LEU A 150 13.23 4.63 1.48
CA LEU A 150 13.39 5.71 0.50
C LEU A 150 12.29 5.64 -0.58
N ILE A 151 11.99 4.44 -1.09
CA ILE A 151 10.91 4.22 -2.04
C ILE A 151 9.55 4.57 -1.43
N SER A 152 9.29 4.17 -0.17
CA SER A 152 8.06 4.51 0.55
C SER A 152 7.91 6.00 0.82
N ALA A 153 9.00 6.68 1.18
CA ALA A 153 9.00 8.14 1.36
C ALA A 153 8.70 8.85 0.03
N ALA A 154 9.39 8.44 -1.04
CA ALA A 154 9.20 9.01 -2.36
C ALA A 154 7.78 8.77 -2.89
N SER A 155 7.24 7.56 -2.73
CA SER A 155 5.88 7.23 -3.17
C SER A 155 4.83 8.02 -2.40
N GLY A 156 5.01 8.22 -1.08
CA GLY A 156 4.13 9.05 -0.25
C GLY A 156 4.13 10.53 -0.69
N VAL A 157 5.31 11.10 -0.95
CA VAL A 157 5.44 12.48 -1.45
C VAL A 157 4.79 12.62 -2.83
N ILE A 158 5.04 11.67 -3.74
CA ILE A 158 4.43 11.65 -5.08
C ILE A 158 2.91 11.54 -4.99
N PHE A 159 2.40 10.68 -4.11
CA PHE A 159 0.97 10.50 -3.88
C PHE A 159 0.31 11.81 -3.42
N ILE A 160 0.89 12.49 -2.42
CA ILE A 160 0.35 13.77 -1.92
C ILE A 160 0.44 14.85 -3.00
N ALA A 161 1.55 14.93 -3.75
CA ALA A 161 1.70 15.89 -4.84
C ALA A 161 0.63 15.70 -5.92
N ILE A 162 0.34 14.45 -6.33
CA ILE A 162 -0.72 14.14 -7.29
C ILE A 162 -2.10 14.48 -6.72
N ALA A 163 -2.37 14.08 -5.46
CA ALA A 163 -3.64 14.35 -4.81
C ALA A 163 -3.92 15.85 -4.70
N TYR A 164 -2.92 16.62 -4.27
CA TYR A 164 -2.99 18.07 -4.21
C TYR A 164 -3.22 18.70 -5.59
N TRP A 165 -2.46 18.28 -6.61
CA TRP A 165 -2.63 18.79 -7.97
C TRP A 165 -4.04 18.56 -8.51
N PHE A 166 -4.61 17.37 -8.28
CA PHE A 166 -5.99 17.06 -8.63
C PHE A 166 -6.99 17.93 -7.86
N ALA A 167 -6.80 18.10 -6.54
CA ALA A 167 -7.66 18.94 -5.72
C ALA A 167 -7.68 20.38 -6.21
N VAL A 168 -6.51 21.00 -6.42
CA VAL A 168 -6.38 22.38 -6.94
C VAL A 168 -7.10 22.52 -8.28
N LYS A 169 -6.85 21.60 -9.22
CA LYS A 169 -7.44 21.65 -10.56
C LYS A 169 -8.98 21.57 -10.52
N ASN A 170 -9.53 20.74 -9.65
CA ASN A 170 -10.98 20.58 -9.53
C ASN A 170 -11.64 21.74 -8.79
N ILE A 171 -11.01 22.27 -7.74
CA ILE A 171 -11.54 23.41 -6.98
C ILE A 171 -11.67 24.66 -7.88
N ILE A 172 -10.68 24.92 -8.74
CA ILE A 172 -10.75 26.04 -9.71
C ILE A 172 -11.91 25.86 -10.69
N ARG A 173 -12.22 24.63 -11.09
CA ARG A 173 -13.35 24.34 -11.99
C ARG A 173 -14.69 24.51 -11.29
N LEU A 174 -14.79 24.11 -10.02
CA LEU A 174 -16.03 24.25 -9.23
C LEU A 174 -16.41 25.71 -9.05
N ASP A 175 -15.44 26.57 -8.71
CA ASP A 175 -15.67 28.02 -8.57
C ASP A 175 -16.12 28.67 -9.89
N LEU A 176 -15.58 28.24 -11.04
CA LEU A 176 -15.97 28.74 -12.36
C LEU A 176 -17.42 28.38 -12.72
N VAL A 177 -17.86 27.16 -12.41
CA VAL A 177 -19.22 26.68 -12.71
C VAL A 177 -20.26 27.38 -11.82
N GLU A 178 -19.92 27.65 -10.56
CA GLU A 178 -20.79 28.37 -9.64
C GLU A 178 -20.97 29.84 -10.07
N VAL A 179 -19.90 30.47 -10.55
CA VAL A 179 -19.95 31.84 -11.11
C VAL A 179 -20.76 31.92 -12.40
N LEU A 180 -20.74 30.88 -13.24
CA LEU A 180 -21.57 30.80 -14.45
C LEU A 180 -23.05 30.61 -14.12
N LYS A 181 -23.39 29.82 -13.09
CA LYS A 181 -24.78 29.62 -12.64
C LYS A 181 -25.37 30.81 -11.89
N ALA A 182 -24.56 31.66 -11.28
CA ALA A 182 -25.05 32.86 -10.59
C ALA A 182 -25.43 34.01 -11.55
N ARG A 183 -25.26 33.82 -12.86
CA ARG A 183 -25.46 34.84 -13.90
C ARG A 183 -26.62 34.53 -14.85
N ASP A 184 -27.24 33.36 -14.69
CA ASP A 184 -28.53 32.94 -15.29
C ASP A 184 -29.58 32.82 -14.18
#